data_AF-A0A5C7XQJ1-F1
#
_entry.id   AF-A0A5C7XQJ1-F1
#
_cell.length_a   1.000
_cell.length_b   1.000
_cell.length_c   1.000
_cell.angle_alpha   90.00
_cell.angle_beta   90.00
_cell.angle_gamma   90.00
#
_symmetry.space_group_name_H-M   'P 1'
#
loop_
_entity.id
_entity.type
_entity.pdbx_description
1 polymer ?
#
loop_
_entity_poly.entity_id
_entity_poly.type
_entity_poly.pdbx_seq_one_letter_code
_entity_poly.pdbx_strand_id
1 'polypeptide(L)'
;MSPGWSWFIIALIVLNLGGCLWLIWWTGRRRPGDPAATDTSHVWDGDLTEYNKPMPRWWINLFYLTIVFTVGYLVWYPGFGAFAGTDKWTSAREHDEEKAKQDKKLEVAFAPYAGKAVDVIAQDERAVKLGRAIFANNCATCHGSSAKGAIGYPNLTDKIWLWGGAPDQILETVLNGRQAAMPAWQDALGGPQGVTEVAVYLQSLRGERVDAGLARAGELKYAGICVSCHGPDGKGNQALGAPDLTDDYWLYGDSTAAIEQSIAKGRNGAMPAHLPIIGETRARLVAAYVWSLTHKPGELAQVEAPASDAVAETAATDAAATDAATTDATAAEATDAAAQPEAAAETK
;
A
#
# COMPACT_ATOMS: atom_id res chain seq x y z
N MET A 1 17.01 10.64 -33.93
CA MET A 1 18.29 10.12 -34.46
C MET A 1 18.82 11.08 -35.51
N SER A 2 20.14 11.30 -35.60
CA SER A 2 20.69 12.18 -36.63
C SER A 2 20.62 11.52 -38.01
N PRO A 3 20.56 12.30 -39.11
CA PRO A 3 20.55 11.76 -40.47
C PRO A 3 21.77 10.87 -40.77
N GLY A 4 22.95 11.21 -40.25
CA GLY A 4 24.17 10.43 -40.43
C GLY A 4 24.07 9.02 -39.82
N TRP A 5 23.59 8.92 -38.59
CA TRP A 5 23.38 7.63 -37.93
C TRP A 5 22.27 6.81 -38.60
N SER A 6 21.22 7.46 -39.10
CA SER A 6 20.16 6.80 -39.87
C SER A 6 20.72 6.12 -41.12
N TRP A 7 21.48 6.85 -41.93
CA TRP A 7 22.07 6.31 -43.16
C TRP A 7 23.07 5.18 -42.89
N PHE A 8 23.86 5.30 -41.83
CA PHE A 8 24.77 4.25 -41.39
C PHE A 8 24.03 2.93 -41.10
N ILE A 9 22.95 2.98 -40.31
CA ILE A 9 22.14 1.80 -39.98
C ILE A 9 21.50 1.20 -41.24
N ILE A 10 20.91 2.06 -42.08
CA ILE A 10 20.29 1.64 -43.35
C ILE A 10 21.31 0.90 -44.23
N ALA A 11 22.51 1.46 -44.38
CA ALA A 11 23.56 0.85 -45.19
C ALA A 11 23.96 -0.54 -44.69
N LEU A 12 24.10 -0.72 -43.38
CA LEU A 12 24.43 -2.02 -42.78
C LEU A 12 23.31 -3.05 -42.98
N ILE A 13 22.05 -2.66 -42.82
CA ILE A 13 20.91 -3.55 -43.02
C ILE A 13 20.83 -3.98 -44.50
N VAL A 14 20.95 -3.05 -45.43
CA VAL A 14 20.92 -3.36 -46.87
C VAL A 14 22.09 -4.25 -47.27
N LEU A 15 23.30 -3.97 -46.77
CA LEU A 15 24.48 -4.79 -47.02
C LEU A 15 24.32 -6.20 -46.46
N ASN A 16 23.76 -6.34 -45.25
CA ASN A 16 23.52 -7.64 -44.65
C ASN A 16 22.47 -8.45 -45.42
N LEU A 17 21.30 -7.85 -45.73
CA LEU A 17 20.24 -8.52 -46.50
C LEU A 17 20.72 -8.90 -47.91
N GLY A 18 21.42 -7.99 -48.57
CA GLY A 18 22.04 -8.25 -49.87
C GLY A 18 23.10 -9.35 -49.79
N GLY A 19 23.92 -9.35 -48.74
CA GLY A 19 24.91 -10.39 -48.46
C GLY A 19 24.29 -11.76 -48.22
N CYS A 20 23.21 -11.84 -47.43
CA CYS A 20 22.46 -13.08 -47.22
C CYS A 20 21.83 -13.61 -48.51
N LEU A 21 21.19 -12.74 -49.30
CA LEU A 21 20.63 -13.08 -50.61
C LEU A 21 21.72 -13.59 -51.57
N TRP A 22 22.84 -12.90 -51.62
CA TRP A 22 23.98 -13.29 -52.44
C TRP A 22 24.56 -14.63 -52.00
N LEU A 23 24.75 -14.84 -50.70
CA LEU A 23 25.36 -16.05 -50.16
C LEU A 23 24.48 -17.27 -50.43
N ILE A 24 23.18 -17.21 -50.15
CA ILE A 24 22.28 -18.35 -50.39
C ILE A 24 22.13 -18.65 -51.89
N TRP A 25 22.16 -17.62 -52.73
CA TRP A 25 22.16 -17.77 -54.17
C TRP A 25 23.46 -18.39 -54.69
N TRP A 26 24.60 -18.00 -54.11
CA TRP A 26 25.93 -18.49 -54.48
C TRP A 26 26.15 -19.94 -54.05
N THR A 27 25.81 -20.29 -52.81
CA THR A 27 25.98 -21.63 -52.25
C THR A 27 24.88 -22.60 -52.70
N GLY A 28 23.69 -22.10 -53.02
CA GLY A 28 22.60 -22.92 -53.55
C GLY A 28 22.78 -23.38 -55.00
N ARG A 29 23.80 -22.87 -55.71
CA ARG A 29 24.09 -23.23 -57.11
C ARG A 29 25.22 -24.26 -57.18
N ARG A 30 24.92 -25.45 -57.73
CA ARG A 30 25.95 -26.41 -58.12
C ARG A 30 26.63 -25.96 -59.42
N ARG A 31 27.94 -26.17 -59.51
CA ARG A 31 28.78 -25.82 -60.66
C ARG A 31 29.15 -27.06 -61.47
N PRO A 32 29.46 -26.90 -62.77
CA PRO A 32 30.06 -27.97 -63.55
C PRO A 32 31.37 -28.42 -62.91
N GLY A 33 31.47 -29.70 -62.55
CA GLY A 33 32.65 -30.28 -61.87
C GLY A 33 32.51 -30.46 -60.35
N ASP A 34 31.38 -30.10 -59.75
CA ASP A 34 31.15 -30.39 -58.32
C ASP A 34 31.07 -31.92 -58.05
N PRO A 35 31.62 -32.42 -56.92
CA PRO A 35 31.54 -33.83 -56.52
C PRO A 35 30.10 -34.35 -56.46
N ALA A 36 29.88 -35.65 -56.63
CA ALA A 36 28.54 -36.24 -56.49
C ALA A 36 28.00 -36.03 -55.07
N ALA A 37 26.67 -36.10 -54.92
CA ALA A 37 26.01 -35.79 -53.64
C ALA A 37 26.37 -36.74 -52.48
N THR A 38 26.92 -37.90 -52.80
CA THR A 38 27.38 -38.93 -51.86
C THR A 38 28.90 -38.94 -51.71
N ASP A 39 29.62 -38.10 -52.44
CA ASP A 39 31.08 -38.04 -52.36
C ASP A 39 31.48 -37.34 -51.06
N THR A 40 32.47 -37.91 -50.39
CA THR A 40 33.06 -37.41 -49.15
C THR A 40 34.54 -37.12 -49.39
N SER A 41 35.01 -35.91 -49.10
CA SER A 41 36.40 -35.51 -49.39
C SER A 41 37.38 -35.94 -48.30
N HIS A 42 37.08 -35.63 -47.04
CA HIS A 42 37.95 -35.85 -45.89
C HIS A 42 37.25 -36.67 -44.82
N VAL A 43 38.03 -37.51 -44.13
CA VAL A 43 37.59 -38.25 -42.95
C VAL A 43 38.13 -37.50 -41.73
N TRP A 44 37.24 -37.18 -40.82
CA TRP A 44 37.54 -36.55 -39.54
C TRP A 44 37.25 -37.57 -38.45
N ASP A 45 38.11 -37.66 -37.44
CA ASP A 45 37.91 -38.50 -36.24
C ASP A 45 37.47 -39.96 -36.53
N GLY A 46 38.22 -40.64 -37.40
CA GLY A 46 38.05 -42.07 -37.69
C GLY A 46 36.99 -42.39 -38.74
N ASP A 47 35.74 -41.98 -38.54
CA ASP A 47 34.62 -42.36 -39.41
C ASP A 47 33.67 -41.21 -39.81
N LEU A 48 33.87 -39.99 -39.30
CA LEU A 48 33.04 -38.85 -39.68
C LEU A 48 33.43 -38.33 -41.07
N THR A 49 32.45 -38.26 -41.95
CA THR A 49 32.60 -37.74 -43.31
C THR A 49 31.44 -36.81 -43.65
N GLU A 50 31.69 -35.82 -44.50
CA GLU A 50 30.67 -34.83 -44.89
C GLU A 50 30.23 -35.05 -46.33
N TYR A 51 28.92 -35.25 -46.54
CA TYR A 51 28.33 -35.38 -47.87
C TYR A 51 28.09 -34.02 -48.52
N ASN A 52 28.38 -33.93 -49.82
CA ASN A 52 28.08 -32.74 -50.62
C ASN A 52 26.63 -32.74 -51.16
N LYS A 53 25.63 -32.87 -50.28
CA LYS A 53 24.22 -32.88 -50.66
C LYS A 53 23.70 -31.45 -50.93
N PRO A 54 22.84 -31.26 -51.95
CA PRO A 54 22.18 -29.98 -52.13
C PRO A 54 21.28 -29.68 -50.93
N MET A 55 21.23 -28.41 -50.54
CA MET A 55 20.33 -27.95 -49.47
C MET A 55 18.87 -28.28 -49.81
N PRO A 56 18.06 -28.71 -48.84
CA PRO A 56 16.65 -29.00 -49.08
C PRO A 56 15.90 -27.79 -49.64
N ARG A 57 15.12 -27.99 -50.71
CA ARG A 57 14.39 -26.90 -51.39
C ARG A 57 13.44 -26.15 -50.45
N TRP A 58 12.78 -26.87 -49.54
CA TRP A 58 11.89 -26.25 -48.55
C TRP A 58 12.66 -25.31 -47.60
N TRP A 59 13.90 -25.66 -47.23
CA TRP A 59 14.74 -24.86 -46.36
C TRP A 59 15.18 -23.57 -47.08
N ILE A 60 15.60 -23.68 -48.34
CA ILE A 60 15.95 -22.52 -49.17
C ILE A 60 14.75 -21.58 -49.33
N ASN A 61 13.59 -22.13 -49.65
CA ASN A 61 12.36 -21.34 -49.81
C ASN A 61 11.97 -20.64 -48.50
N LEU A 62 12.09 -21.33 -47.35
CA LEU A 62 11.85 -20.73 -46.04
C LEU A 62 12.83 -19.59 -45.76
N PHE A 63 14.11 -19.77 -46.09
CA PHE A 63 15.12 -18.73 -45.91
C PHE A 63 14.84 -17.48 -46.77
N TYR A 64 14.39 -17.65 -48.02
CA TYR A 64 13.94 -16.51 -48.81
C TYR A 64 12.69 -15.85 -48.25
N LEU A 65 11.75 -16.64 -47.73
CA LEU A 65 10.53 -16.12 -47.10
C LEU A 65 10.86 -15.27 -45.87
N THR A 66 11.82 -15.65 -45.03
CA THR A 66 12.21 -14.84 -43.86
C THR A 66 12.85 -13.51 -44.28
N ILE A 67 13.60 -13.47 -45.39
CA ILE A 67 14.13 -12.22 -45.96
C ILE A 67 12.99 -11.32 -46.43
N VAL A 68 12.04 -11.87 -47.20
CA VAL A 68 10.86 -11.12 -47.66
C VAL A 68 10.04 -10.60 -46.48
N PHE A 69 9.82 -11.43 -45.46
CA PHE A 69 9.15 -11.03 -44.22
C PHE A 69 9.90 -9.89 -43.53
N THR A 70 11.22 -9.98 -43.41
CA THR A 70 12.06 -8.94 -42.79
C THR A 70 11.92 -7.60 -43.51
N VAL A 71 11.96 -7.62 -44.86
CA VAL A 71 11.76 -6.40 -45.66
C VAL A 71 10.36 -5.83 -45.43
N GLY A 72 9.31 -6.66 -45.47
CA GLY A 72 7.94 -6.23 -45.19
C GLY A 72 7.78 -5.66 -43.77
N TYR A 73 8.41 -6.29 -42.79
CA TYR A 73 8.40 -5.86 -41.40
C TYR A 73 9.08 -4.50 -41.22
N LEU A 74 10.23 -4.27 -41.85
CA LEU A 74 10.95 -2.99 -41.82
C LEU A 74 10.23 -1.86 -42.58
N VAL A 75 9.37 -2.20 -43.54
CA VAL A 75 8.47 -1.22 -44.18
C VAL A 75 7.33 -0.84 -43.24
N TRP A 76 6.81 -1.81 -42.48
CA TRP A 76 5.65 -1.60 -41.61
C TRP A 76 6.01 -0.93 -40.28
N TYR A 77 7.05 -1.43 -39.61
CA TYR A 77 7.51 -1.02 -38.28
C TYR A 77 8.81 -0.20 -38.32
N PRO A 78 9.10 0.61 -37.28
CA PRO A 78 10.39 1.26 -37.14
C PRO A 78 11.52 0.23 -36.98
N GLY A 79 12.67 0.52 -37.58
CA GLY A 79 13.85 -0.34 -37.54
C GLY A 79 14.84 -0.09 -38.68
N PHE A 80 14.36 0.55 -39.76
CA PHE A 80 15.18 0.92 -40.91
C PHE A 80 15.70 2.36 -40.80
N GLY A 81 16.65 2.57 -39.89
CA GLY A 81 17.15 3.92 -39.59
C GLY A 81 16.07 4.79 -38.93
N ALA A 82 15.94 6.04 -39.36
CA ALA A 82 14.98 7.01 -38.83
C ALA A 82 13.57 6.87 -39.45
N PHE A 83 13.39 5.89 -40.34
CA PHE A 83 12.09 5.59 -40.91
C PHE A 83 11.17 4.98 -39.83
N ALA A 84 10.03 5.64 -39.59
CA ALA A 84 9.09 5.25 -38.54
C ALA A 84 8.22 4.03 -38.91
N GLY A 85 8.39 3.47 -40.12
CA GLY A 85 7.43 2.53 -40.69
C GLY A 85 6.19 3.24 -41.24
N THR A 86 5.39 2.52 -42.03
CA THR A 86 4.11 3.03 -42.54
C THR A 86 3.05 3.17 -41.44
N ASP A 87 3.07 2.29 -40.43
CA ASP A 87 2.12 2.29 -39.31
C ASP A 87 2.49 3.33 -38.23
N LYS A 88 3.72 3.86 -38.26
CA LYS A 88 4.27 4.78 -37.25
C LYS A 88 4.11 4.24 -35.81
N TRP A 89 4.13 2.92 -35.66
CA TRP A 89 4.05 2.24 -34.38
C TRP A 89 5.25 2.58 -33.49
N THR A 90 5.02 2.69 -32.19
CA THR A 90 6.07 2.70 -31.17
C THR A 90 5.59 1.91 -29.97
N SER A 91 6.49 1.19 -29.31
CA SER A 91 6.16 0.45 -28.08
C SER A 91 5.64 1.35 -26.96
N ALA A 92 6.13 2.60 -26.88
CA ALA A 92 5.65 3.59 -25.93
C ALA A 92 4.18 3.97 -26.19
N ARG A 93 3.82 4.26 -27.45
CA ARG A 93 2.42 4.57 -27.81
C ARG A 93 1.49 3.40 -27.53
N GLU A 94 1.88 2.19 -27.90
CA GLU A 94 1.08 0.99 -27.64
C GLU A 94 0.85 0.76 -26.14
N HIS A 95 1.92 0.87 -25.35
CA HIS A 95 1.83 0.82 -23.89
C HIS A 95 0.86 1.88 -23.34
N ASP A 96 0.99 3.13 -23.78
CA ASP A 96 0.17 4.23 -23.27
C ASP A 96 -1.31 4.07 -23.65
N GLU A 97 -1.60 3.60 -24.86
CA GLU A 97 -2.96 3.28 -25.31
C GLU A 97 -3.57 2.11 -24.52
N GLU A 98 -2.81 1.04 -24.31
CA GLU A 98 -3.27 -0.10 -23.53
C GLU A 98 -3.49 0.29 -22.07
N LYS A 99 -2.53 0.99 -21.46
CA LYS A 99 -2.63 1.52 -20.11
C LYS A 99 -3.88 2.38 -19.96
N ALA A 100 -4.10 3.36 -20.85
CA ALA A 100 -5.28 4.22 -20.81
C ALA A 100 -6.59 3.43 -20.92
N LYS A 101 -6.61 2.35 -21.72
CA LYS A 101 -7.78 1.46 -21.83
C LYS A 101 -8.03 0.67 -20.55
N GLN A 102 -6.98 0.18 -19.88
CA GLN A 102 -7.13 -0.54 -18.61
C GLN A 102 -7.47 0.40 -17.46
N ASP A 103 -6.85 1.58 -17.40
CA ASP A 103 -7.14 2.60 -16.38
C ASP A 103 -8.61 3.01 -16.44
N LYS A 104 -9.20 3.23 -17.62
CA LYS A 104 -10.64 3.49 -17.78
C LYS A 104 -11.52 2.38 -17.20
N LYS A 105 -11.15 1.11 -17.38
CA LYS A 105 -11.91 -0.02 -16.80
C LYS A 105 -11.82 -0.05 -15.28
N LEU A 106 -10.62 0.22 -14.75
CA LEU A 106 -10.36 0.28 -13.32
C LEU A 106 -11.08 1.47 -12.68
N GLU A 107 -11.10 2.63 -13.34
CA GLU A 107 -11.84 3.82 -12.89
C GLU A 107 -13.32 3.52 -12.72
N VAL A 108 -13.96 2.82 -13.66
CA VAL A 108 -15.36 2.40 -13.50
C VAL A 108 -15.57 1.51 -12.27
N ALA A 109 -14.62 0.63 -11.97
CA ALA A 109 -14.69 -0.22 -10.79
C ALA A 109 -14.46 0.54 -9.47
N PHE A 110 -13.68 1.63 -9.51
CA PHE A 110 -13.34 2.44 -8.33
C PHE A 110 -14.23 3.67 -8.13
N ALA A 111 -14.91 4.14 -9.18
CA ALA A 111 -15.78 5.31 -9.16
C ALA A 111 -16.81 5.31 -8.01
N PRO A 112 -17.45 4.17 -7.64
CA PRO A 112 -18.39 4.14 -6.53
C PRO A 112 -17.78 4.48 -5.16
N TYR A 113 -16.45 4.47 -5.02
CA TYR A 113 -15.71 4.69 -3.78
C TYR A 113 -14.96 6.03 -3.75
N ALA A 114 -14.93 6.75 -4.88
CA ALA A 114 -14.25 8.03 -4.97
C ALA A 114 -14.85 9.03 -3.98
N GLY A 115 -14.00 9.66 -3.16
CA GLY A 115 -14.40 10.67 -2.18
C GLY A 115 -15.23 10.15 -0.99
N LYS A 116 -15.53 8.86 -0.91
CA LYS A 116 -16.26 8.30 0.25
C LYS A 116 -15.36 8.20 1.49
N ALA A 117 -16.00 8.27 2.65
CA ALA A 117 -15.36 8.08 3.94
C ALA A 117 -14.91 6.60 4.11
N VAL A 118 -13.79 6.40 4.80
CA VAL A 118 -13.11 5.10 4.88
C VAL A 118 -13.93 4.05 5.65
N ASP A 119 -14.59 4.47 6.72
CA ASP A 119 -15.56 3.69 7.48
C ASP A 119 -16.72 3.20 6.62
N VAL A 120 -17.29 4.05 5.77
CA VAL A 120 -18.37 3.68 4.83
C VAL A 120 -17.86 2.67 3.79
N ILE A 121 -16.65 2.89 3.25
CA ILE A 121 -16.06 1.96 2.28
C ILE A 121 -15.80 0.59 2.93
N ALA A 122 -15.35 0.56 4.19
CA ALA A 122 -15.02 -0.68 4.89
C ALA A 122 -16.23 -1.60 5.16
N GLN A 123 -17.45 -1.06 5.08
CA GLN A 123 -18.69 -1.85 5.20
C GLN A 123 -19.03 -2.62 3.91
N ASP A 124 -18.48 -2.24 2.75
CA ASP A 124 -18.70 -2.94 1.48
C ASP A 124 -17.66 -4.05 1.29
N GLU A 125 -18.11 -5.31 1.34
CA GLU A 125 -17.24 -6.48 1.12
C GLU A 125 -16.47 -6.44 -0.21
N ARG A 126 -17.07 -5.87 -1.26
CA ARG A 126 -16.40 -5.72 -2.56
C ARG A 126 -15.25 -4.73 -2.44
N ALA A 127 -15.46 -3.63 -1.75
CA ALA A 127 -14.43 -2.62 -1.51
C ALA A 127 -13.28 -3.18 -0.67
N VAL A 128 -13.58 -3.92 0.39
CA VAL A 128 -12.58 -4.59 1.23
C VAL A 128 -11.76 -5.61 0.43
N LYS A 129 -12.38 -6.37 -0.48
CA LYS A 129 -11.65 -7.29 -1.39
C LYS A 129 -10.72 -6.54 -2.34
N LEU A 130 -11.16 -5.41 -2.89
CA LEU A 130 -10.31 -4.54 -3.72
C LEU A 130 -9.15 -3.94 -2.91
N GLY A 131 -9.43 -3.42 -1.71
CA GLY A 131 -8.43 -2.90 -0.78
C GLY A 131 -7.39 -3.95 -0.38
N ARG A 132 -7.81 -5.20 -0.14
CA ARG A 132 -6.90 -6.32 0.12
C ARG A 132 -5.98 -6.63 -1.07
N ALA A 133 -6.48 -6.57 -2.30
CA ALA A 133 -5.66 -6.76 -3.49
C ALA A 133 -4.63 -5.63 -3.65
N ILE A 134 -5.02 -4.38 -3.36
CA ILE A 134 -4.10 -3.23 -3.35
C ILE A 134 -3.05 -3.41 -2.25
N PHE A 135 -3.45 -3.83 -1.04
CA PHE A 135 -2.57 -4.12 0.08
C PHE A 135 -1.52 -5.17 -0.27
N ALA A 136 -1.94 -6.28 -0.89
CA ALA A 136 -1.03 -7.36 -1.26
C ALA A 136 0.08 -6.90 -2.23
N ASN A 137 -0.24 -5.98 -3.14
CA ASN A 137 0.70 -5.50 -4.15
C ASN A 137 1.61 -4.36 -3.66
N ASN A 138 1.15 -3.55 -2.69
CA ASN A 138 1.85 -2.31 -2.32
C ASN A 138 2.32 -2.26 -0.87
N CYS A 139 1.71 -3.02 0.04
CA CYS A 139 1.91 -2.87 1.49
C CYS A 139 2.49 -4.15 2.14
N ALA A 140 2.17 -5.32 1.59
CA ALA A 140 2.50 -6.61 2.19
C ALA A 140 4.00 -6.89 2.30
N THR A 141 4.85 -6.27 1.48
CA THR A 141 6.31 -6.43 1.57
C THR A 141 6.86 -5.93 2.91
N CYS A 142 6.25 -4.88 3.47
CA CYS A 142 6.67 -4.29 4.75
C CYS A 142 5.80 -4.78 5.91
N HIS A 143 4.47 -4.74 5.74
CA HIS A 143 3.52 -5.11 6.81
C HIS A 143 3.17 -6.61 6.85
N GLY A 144 3.79 -7.42 5.99
CA GLY A 144 3.52 -8.85 5.86
C GLY A 144 2.23 -9.16 5.10
N SER A 145 2.14 -10.36 4.54
CA SER A 145 0.96 -10.83 3.79
C SER A 145 -0.30 -10.96 4.66
N SER A 146 -0.12 -11.15 5.96
CA SER A 146 -1.18 -11.20 6.97
C SER A 146 -1.42 -9.86 7.66
N ALA A 147 -0.74 -8.78 7.24
CA ALA A 147 -0.76 -7.46 7.86
C ALA A 147 -0.28 -7.41 9.32
N LYS A 148 0.42 -8.46 9.79
CA LYS A 148 0.93 -8.58 11.17
C LYS A 148 2.26 -7.88 11.43
N GLY A 149 2.85 -7.26 10.41
CA GLY A 149 4.11 -6.56 10.53
C GLY A 149 5.31 -7.50 10.70
N ALA A 150 6.41 -6.89 11.13
CA ALA A 150 7.68 -7.51 11.50
C ALA A 150 8.45 -6.54 12.41
N ILE A 151 9.63 -6.92 12.91
CA ILE A 151 10.47 -5.97 13.66
C ILE A 151 10.73 -4.73 12.78
N GLY A 152 10.34 -3.55 13.28
CA GLY A 152 10.41 -2.27 12.58
C GLY A 152 9.20 -1.91 11.70
N TYR A 153 8.25 -2.82 11.51
CA TYR A 153 7.03 -2.59 10.72
C TYR A 153 5.76 -2.90 11.53
N PRO A 154 4.84 -1.91 11.69
CA PRO A 154 3.66 -2.08 12.54
C PRO A 154 2.77 -3.26 12.18
N ASN A 155 2.21 -3.90 13.20
CA ASN A 155 1.08 -4.81 13.07
C ASN A 155 -0.19 -3.99 12.85
N LEU A 156 -0.87 -4.22 11.74
CA LEU A 156 -2.09 -3.48 11.36
C LEU A 156 -3.38 -4.22 11.75
N THR A 157 -3.26 -5.36 12.44
CA THR A 157 -4.38 -6.21 12.85
C THR A 157 -4.73 -6.09 14.33
N ASP A 158 -3.91 -5.39 15.12
CA ASP A 158 -4.19 -5.11 16.53
C ASP A 158 -4.81 -3.73 16.73
N LYS A 159 -5.17 -3.41 17.97
CA LYS A 159 -5.82 -2.14 18.32
C LYS A 159 -4.81 -1.03 18.68
N ILE A 160 -3.51 -1.23 18.45
CA ILE A 160 -2.44 -0.34 18.90
C ILE A 160 -1.95 0.50 17.72
N TRP A 161 -2.25 1.80 17.77
CA TRP A 161 -1.97 2.72 16.67
C TRP A 161 -1.02 3.84 17.08
N LEU A 162 0.16 3.87 16.45
CA LEU A 162 1.18 4.90 16.69
C LEU A 162 0.73 6.30 16.26
N TRP A 163 -0.01 6.40 15.16
CA TRP A 163 -0.46 7.66 14.56
C TRP A 163 -1.98 7.83 14.61
N GLY A 164 -2.65 7.05 15.47
CA GLY A 164 -4.10 7.00 15.59
C GLY A 164 -4.78 6.01 14.63
N GLY A 165 -5.86 5.40 15.11
CA GLY A 165 -6.59 4.31 14.43
C GLY A 165 -7.93 4.72 13.81
N ALA A 166 -8.27 6.02 13.87
CA ALA A 166 -9.50 6.50 13.24
C ALA A 166 -9.40 6.39 11.70
N PRO A 167 -10.54 6.23 10.99
CA PRO A 167 -10.55 6.06 9.54
C PRO A 167 -9.74 7.12 8.78
N ASP A 168 -9.89 8.39 9.17
CA ASP A 168 -9.17 9.52 8.55
C ASP A 168 -7.67 9.54 8.91
N GLN A 169 -7.29 9.07 10.10
CA GLN A 169 -5.88 9.00 10.52
C GLN A 169 -5.12 7.90 9.77
N ILE A 170 -5.78 6.77 9.53
CA ILE A 170 -5.25 5.70 8.68
C ILE A 170 -5.14 6.20 7.24
N LEU A 171 -6.18 6.86 6.72
CA LEU A 171 -6.14 7.43 5.37
C LEU A 171 -5.00 8.44 5.22
N GLU A 172 -4.86 9.36 6.16
CA GLU A 172 -3.78 10.36 6.19
C GLU A 172 -2.41 9.70 6.14
N THR A 173 -2.22 8.64 6.95
CA THR A 173 -0.99 7.85 6.94
C THR A 173 -0.74 7.21 5.57
N VAL A 174 -1.75 6.62 4.94
CA VAL A 174 -1.60 6.02 3.60
C VAL A 174 -1.29 7.08 2.54
N LEU A 175 -2.00 8.21 2.54
CA LEU A 175 -1.85 9.26 1.54
C LEU A 175 -0.49 9.94 1.64
N ASN A 176 -0.17 10.47 2.83
CA ASN A 176 0.91 11.42 3.04
C ASN A 176 2.16 10.78 3.66
N GLY A 177 2.05 9.52 4.08
CA GLY A 177 3.13 8.85 4.77
C GLY A 177 3.27 9.31 6.22
N ARG A 178 4.22 8.71 6.94
CA ARG A 178 4.60 9.10 8.30
C ARG A 178 6.09 8.97 8.48
N GLN A 179 6.67 9.87 9.27
CA GLN A 179 8.07 9.82 9.64
C GLN A 179 8.18 9.95 11.15
N ALA A 180 8.57 8.87 11.81
CA ALA A 180 8.93 8.92 13.22
C ALA A 180 10.32 9.52 13.37
N ALA A 181 10.55 10.23 14.47
CA ALA A 181 11.84 10.83 14.79
C ALA A 181 12.11 10.77 16.30
N MET A 182 12.65 9.65 16.76
CA MET A 182 13.22 9.51 18.10
C MET A 182 14.73 9.80 18.02
N PRO A 183 15.24 10.87 18.63
CA PRO A 183 16.67 11.19 18.62
C PRO A 183 17.52 10.15 19.37
N ALA A 184 18.82 10.17 19.11
CA ALA A 184 19.80 9.42 19.88
C ALA A 184 20.07 10.15 21.21
N TRP A 185 19.85 9.46 22.34
CA TRP A 185 19.92 10.09 23.67
C TRP A 185 21.12 9.66 24.51
N GLN A 186 21.98 8.76 24.03
CA GLN A 186 23.07 8.20 24.84
C GLN A 186 23.93 9.28 25.51
N ASP A 187 24.39 10.26 24.75
CA ASP A 187 25.27 11.31 25.28
C ASP A 187 24.51 12.26 26.23
N ALA A 188 23.26 12.60 25.88
CA ALA A 188 22.40 13.45 26.69
C ALA A 188 22.00 12.81 28.03
N LEU A 189 21.97 11.47 28.09
CA LEU A 189 21.66 10.70 29.30
C LEU A 189 22.89 10.43 30.18
N GLY A 190 24.09 10.86 29.77
CA GLY A 190 25.33 10.62 30.51
C GLY A 190 26.00 9.29 30.19
N GLY A 191 25.81 8.77 28.97
CA GLY A 191 26.44 7.55 28.47
C GLY A 191 25.59 6.28 28.67
N PRO A 192 26.18 5.09 28.45
CA PRO A 192 25.48 3.81 28.49
C PRO A 192 24.73 3.55 29.80
N GLN A 193 25.29 3.97 30.94
CA GLN A 193 24.63 3.81 32.24
C GLN A 193 23.29 4.57 32.31
N GLY A 194 23.24 5.80 31.82
CA GLY A 194 22.00 6.57 31.81
C GLY A 194 20.93 5.98 30.90
N VAL A 195 21.35 5.34 29.80
CA VAL A 195 20.46 4.58 28.92
C VAL A 195 19.86 3.37 29.65
N THR A 196 20.69 2.59 30.35
CA THR A 196 20.24 1.44 31.14
C THR A 196 19.28 1.86 32.25
N GLU A 197 19.57 2.95 32.97
CA GLU A 197 18.68 3.48 34.02
C GLU A 197 17.29 3.82 33.46
N VAL A 198 17.21 4.50 32.31
CA VAL A 198 15.93 4.77 31.65
C VAL A 198 15.25 3.49 31.18
N ALA A 199 15.97 2.55 30.57
CA ALA A 199 15.41 1.27 30.14
C ALA A 199 14.79 0.49 31.31
N VAL A 200 15.47 0.46 32.45
CA VAL A 200 14.97 -0.16 33.69
C VAL A 200 13.74 0.57 34.24
N TYR A 201 13.68 1.90 34.15
CA TYR A 201 12.48 2.65 34.52
C TYR A 201 11.28 2.29 33.62
N LEU A 202 11.47 2.17 32.30
CA LEU A 202 10.41 1.76 31.37
C LEU A 202 9.88 0.35 31.68
N GLN A 203 10.77 -0.58 32.05
CA GLN A 203 10.37 -1.90 32.54
C GLN A 203 9.53 -1.82 33.82
N SER A 204 9.86 -0.89 34.71
CA SER A 204 9.07 -0.63 35.92
C SER A 204 7.67 -0.09 35.62
N LEU A 205 7.51 0.76 34.58
CA LEU A 205 6.21 1.24 34.11
C LEU A 205 5.32 0.11 33.58
N ARG A 206 5.93 -0.95 33.06
CA ARG A 206 5.24 -2.17 32.60
C ARG A 206 4.95 -3.17 33.74
N GLY A 207 5.26 -2.80 34.98
CA GLY A 207 5.03 -3.65 36.15
C GLY A 207 6.07 -4.76 36.34
N GLU A 208 7.20 -4.71 35.62
CA GLU A 208 8.27 -5.68 35.78
C GLU A 208 9.04 -5.46 37.09
N ARG A 209 9.57 -6.55 37.66
CA ARG A 209 10.40 -6.47 38.86
C ARG A 209 11.80 -6.01 38.48
N VAL A 210 12.15 -4.79 38.91
CA VAL A 210 13.43 -4.16 38.59
C VAL A 210 14.19 -3.67 39.82
N ASP A 211 15.44 -3.24 39.63
CA ASP A 211 16.21 -2.54 40.66
C ASP A 211 15.61 -1.15 40.93
N ALA A 212 15.18 -0.91 42.16
CA ALA A 212 14.50 0.33 42.53
C ALA A 212 15.41 1.57 42.49
N GLY A 213 16.72 1.39 42.69
CA GLY A 213 17.69 2.48 42.61
C GLY A 213 17.89 2.93 41.16
N LEU A 214 18.07 1.97 40.24
CA LEU A 214 18.17 2.23 38.81
C LEU A 214 16.86 2.82 38.24
N ALA A 215 15.71 2.27 38.62
CA ALA A 215 14.41 2.78 38.18
C ALA A 215 14.21 4.24 38.61
N ARG A 216 14.56 4.61 39.85
CA ARG A 216 14.46 5.99 40.33
C ARG A 216 15.44 6.94 39.61
N ALA A 217 16.65 6.48 39.30
CA ALA A 217 17.60 7.26 38.52
C ALA A 217 17.12 7.46 37.06
N GLY A 218 16.47 6.45 36.49
CA GLY A 218 15.85 6.50 35.17
C GLY A 218 14.64 7.42 35.10
N GLU A 219 13.78 7.40 36.13
CA GLU A 219 12.61 8.28 36.26
C GLU A 219 12.99 9.76 36.14
N LEU A 220 14.05 10.19 36.83
CA LEU A 220 14.53 11.56 36.76
C LEU A 220 14.99 11.97 35.35
N LYS A 221 15.61 11.04 34.61
CA LYS A 221 16.04 11.27 33.21
C LYS A 221 14.84 11.26 32.26
N TYR A 222 13.90 10.35 32.47
CA TYR A 222 12.65 10.27 31.72
C TYR A 222 11.85 11.57 31.82
N ALA A 223 11.70 12.09 33.04
CA ALA A 223 11.03 13.36 33.31
C ALA A 223 11.74 14.57 32.69
N GLY A 224 13.03 14.48 32.39
CA GLY A 224 13.79 15.55 31.75
C GLY A 224 13.66 15.58 30.22
N ILE A 225 13.59 14.42 29.57
CA ILE A 225 13.71 14.30 28.10
C ILE A 225 12.50 13.61 27.49
N CYS A 226 12.19 12.40 27.96
CA CYS A 226 11.25 11.48 27.32
C CYS A 226 9.79 11.91 27.47
N VAL A 227 9.45 12.54 28.61
CA VAL A 227 8.10 13.01 28.95
C VAL A 227 7.49 13.94 27.88
N SER A 228 8.34 14.71 27.19
CA SER A 228 7.90 15.69 26.18
C SER A 228 7.20 15.04 24.99
N CYS A 229 7.58 13.81 24.65
CA CYS A 229 7.00 13.06 23.54
C CYS A 229 6.12 11.90 24.01
N HIS A 230 6.49 11.21 25.09
CA HIS A 230 5.80 10.01 25.57
C HIS A 230 4.82 10.27 26.73
N GLY A 231 4.72 11.50 27.20
CA GLY A 231 3.85 11.88 28.32
C GLY A 231 4.42 11.48 29.68
N PRO A 232 3.85 11.99 30.79
CA PRO A 232 4.34 11.70 32.15
C PRO A 232 4.16 10.24 32.53
N ASP A 233 3.08 9.62 32.05
CA ASP A 233 2.73 8.24 32.37
C ASP A 233 3.20 7.24 31.29
N GLY A 234 4.01 7.68 30.32
CA GLY A 234 4.47 6.81 29.23
C GLY A 234 3.42 6.44 28.20
N LYS A 235 2.23 7.05 28.22
CA LYS A 235 1.11 6.73 27.30
C LYS A 235 1.33 7.10 25.83
N GLY A 236 2.44 7.74 25.50
CA GLY A 236 2.76 8.12 24.14
C GLY A 236 2.01 9.38 23.69
N ASN A 237 2.22 9.73 22.42
CA ASN A 237 1.55 10.85 21.78
C ASN A 237 1.36 10.55 20.29
N GLN A 238 0.12 10.27 19.91
CA GLN A 238 -0.23 9.91 18.54
C GLN A 238 0.00 11.04 17.53
N ALA A 239 -0.01 12.30 17.96
CA ALA A 239 0.31 13.43 17.09
C ALA A 239 1.79 13.42 16.65
N LEU A 240 2.66 12.79 17.45
CA LEU A 240 4.10 12.67 17.18
C LEU A 240 4.50 11.26 16.69
N GLY A 241 3.56 10.31 16.66
CA GLY A 241 3.89 8.90 16.41
C GLY A 241 4.63 8.24 17.57
N ALA A 242 4.63 8.85 18.76
CA ALA A 242 5.33 8.33 19.93
C ALA A 242 4.51 7.19 20.56
N PRO A 243 5.04 5.96 20.63
CA PRO A 243 4.32 4.80 21.17
C PRO A 243 4.01 4.96 22.66
N ASP A 244 2.94 4.26 23.09
CA ASP A 244 2.72 3.93 24.50
C ASP A 244 3.85 2.98 24.95
N LEU A 245 4.57 3.36 25.99
CA LEU A 245 5.69 2.60 26.55
C LEU A 245 5.25 1.67 27.68
N THR A 246 3.96 1.69 28.02
CA THR A 246 3.35 0.87 29.08
C THR A 246 2.61 -0.34 28.54
N ASP A 247 2.43 -0.43 27.22
CA ASP A 247 1.78 -1.57 26.58
C ASP A 247 2.76 -2.72 26.30
N ASP A 248 2.22 -3.81 25.76
CA ASP A 248 2.98 -5.01 25.40
C ASP A 248 3.46 -5.01 23.94
N TYR A 249 3.25 -3.92 23.19
CA TYR A 249 3.59 -3.84 21.78
C TYR A 249 4.84 -3.01 21.52
N TRP A 250 5.94 -3.73 21.28
CA TRP A 250 7.24 -3.12 21.01
C TRP A 250 7.69 -3.35 19.57
N LEU A 251 7.51 -2.33 18.73
CA LEU A 251 7.87 -2.36 17.30
C LEU A 251 9.32 -2.80 17.04
N TYR A 252 10.24 -2.45 17.93
CA TYR A 252 11.67 -2.71 17.79
C TYR A 252 12.20 -3.76 18.78
N GLY A 253 11.31 -4.48 19.47
CA GLY A 253 11.64 -5.46 20.51
C GLY A 253 11.56 -4.88 21.93
N ASP A 254 11.21 -5.74 22.88
CA ASP A 254 10.94 -5.46 24.29
C ASP A 254 12.08 -5.85 25.25
N SER A 255 13.07 -6.60 24.78
CA SER A 255 14.26 -6.93 25.57
C SER A 255 15.01 -5.66 26.02
N THR A 256 15.66 -5.71 27.19
CA THR A 256 16.47 -4.58 27.70
C THR A 256 17.44 -4.06 26.64
N ALA A 257 18.14 -4.93 25.93
CA ALA A 257 19.08 -4.54 24.89
C ALA A 257 18.41 -3.82 23.69
N ALA A 258 17.19 -4.21 23.31
CA ALA A 258 16.43 -3.56 22.24
C ALA A 258 15.94 -2.16 22.65
N ILE A 259 15.50 -2.02 23.90
CA ILE A 259 15.11 -0.74 24.50
C ILE A 259 16.33 0.19 24.58
N GLU A 260 17.43 -0.29 25.15
CA GLU A 260 18.69 0.46 25.24
C GLU A 260 19.18 0.90 23.86
N GLN A 261 19.14 0.02 22.86
CA GLN A 261 19.52 0.38 21.50
C GLN A 261 18.64 1.50 20.92
N SER A 262 17.33 1.44 21.16
CA SER A 262 16.38 2.45 20.68
C SER A 262 16.63 3.81 21.33
N ILE A 263 16.90 3.83 22.64
CA ILE A 263 17.22 5.06 23.38
C ILE A 263 18.60 5.59 22.96
N ALA A 264 19.60 4.72 22.88
CA ALA A 264 20.98 5.12 22.61
C ALA A 264 21.15 5.68 21.20
N LYS A 265 20.55 5.03 20.18
CA LYS A 265 20.76 5.35 18.76
C LYS A 265 19.59 6.08 18.11
N GLY A 266 18.45 6.18 18.79
CA GLY A 266 17.24 6.73 18.23
C GLY A 266 16.56 5.79 17.21
N ARG A 267 15.42 6.24 16.70
CA ARG A 267 14.60 5.53 15.69
C ARG A 267 14.03 6.53 14.68
N ASN A 268 14.06 6.15 13.40
CA ASN A 268 13.62 7.01 12.30
C ASN A 268 12.74 6.22 11.30
N GLY A 269 11.74 5.51 11.83
CA GLY A 269 10.84 4.68 11.03
C GLY A 269 10.03 5.52 10.03
N ALA A 270 9.98 5.05 8.78
CA ALA A 270 9.32 5.75 7.68
C ALA A 270 8.23 4.87 7.06
N MET A 271 7.02 5.43 6.94
CA MET A 271 5.94 4.90 6.12
C MET A 271 5.84 5.81 4.88
N PRO A 272 6.16 5.32 3.66
CA PRO A 272 6.17 6.15 2.46
C PRO A 272 4.78 6.66 2.08
N ALA A 273 4.70 7.87 1.53
CA ALA A 273 3.46 8.41 0.97
C ALA A 273 3.00 7.59 -0.25
N HIS A 274 1.76 7.08 -0.24
CA HIS A 274 1.23 6.28 -1.34
C HIS A 274 0.33 7.07 -2.30
N LEU A 275 -0.06 8.32 -1.97
CA LEU A 275 -0.80 9.18 -2.90
C LEU A 275 -0.18 9.25 -4.31
N PRO A 276 1.15 9.49 -4.49
CA PRO A 276 1.74 9.53 -5.83
C PRO A 276 1.86 8.17 -6.52
N ILE A 277 1.70 7.07 -5.78
CA ILE A 277 1.90 5.70 -6.30
C ILE A 277 0.58 5.10 -6.76
N ILE A 278 -0.44 5.14 -5.90
CA ILE A 278 -1.72 4.46 -6.14
C ILE A 278 -2.88 5.43 -6.35
N GLY A 279 -2.71 6.71 -6.02
CA GLY A 279 -3.78 7.71 -6.09
C GLY A 279 -4.78 7.62 -4.95
N GLU A 280 -5.63 8.65 -4.83
CA GLU A 280 -6.50 8.83 -3.67
C GLU A 280 -7.55 7.72 -3.50
N THR A 281 -8.27 7.35 -4.56
CA THR A 281 -9.34 6.34 -4.44
C THR A 281 -8.79 4.96 -4.04
N ARG A 282 -7.62 4.58 -4.56
CA ARG A 282 -6.97 3.32 -4.17
C ARG A 282 -6.42 3.40 -2.74
N ALA A 283 -5.90 4.56 -2.33
CA ALA A 283 -5.50 4.81 -0.95
C ALA A 283 -6.68 4.67 0.03
N ARG A 284 -7.86 5.19 -0.31
CA ARG A 284 -9.09 5.01 0.48
C ARG A 284 -9.51 3.55 0.58
N LEU A 285 -9.45 2.80 -0.53
CA LEU A 285 -9.76 1.36 -0.54
C LEU A 285 -8.82 0.55 0.35
N VAL A 286 -7.51 0.82 0.30
CA VAL A 286 -6.57 0.10 1.18
C VAL A 286 -6.68 0.55 2.63
N ALA A 287 -6.94 1.82 2.91
CA ALA A 287 -7.23 2.32 4.25
C ALA A 287 -8.49 1.64 4.83
N ALA A 288 -9.54 1.47 4.02
CA ALA A 288 -10.75 0.76 4.41
C ALA A 288 -10.49 -0.72 4.72
N TYR A 289 -9.68 -1.39 3.90
CA TYR A 289 -9.23 -2.75 4.20
C TYR A 289 -8.47 -2.81 5.52
N VAL A 290 -7.48 -1.93 5.74
CA VAL A 290 -6.68 -1.89 6.96
C VAL A 290 -7.56 -1.63 8.19
N TRP A 291 -8.49 -0.68 8.12
CA TRP A 291 -9.42 -0.40 9.22
C TRP A 291 -10.35 -1.58 9.50
N SER A 292 -10.82 -2.29 8.46
CA SER A 292 -11.66 -3.49 8.61
C SER A 292 -10.97 -4.68 9.31
N LEU A 293 -9.63 -4.70 9.37
CA LEU A 293 -8.88 -5.74 10.08
C LEU A 293 -9.15 -5.72 11.59
N THR A 294 -9.46 -4.54 12.12
CA THR A 294 -9.63 -4.29 13.56
C THR A 294 -11.07 -3.93 13.93
N HIS A 295 -11.90 -3.56 12.94
CA HIS A 295 -13.30 -3.16 13.10
C HIS A 295 -14.18 -3.99 12.17
N LYS A 296 -14.57 -5.18 12.61
CA LYS A 296 -15.39 -6.09 11.79
C LYS A 296 -16.79 -5.49 11.59
N PRO A 297 -17.43 -5.69 10.42
CA PRO A 297 -18.76 -5.15 10.13
C PRO A 297 -19.84 -5.48 11.17
N GLY A 298 -19.75 -6.64 11.83
CA GLY A 298 -20.68 -7.06 12.88
C GLY A 298 -20.48 -6.37 14.25
N GLU A 299 -19.32 -5.76 14.49
CA GLU A 299 -19.02 -4.99 15.71
C GLU A 299 -19.45 -3.52 15.56
N LEU A 300 -19.47 -3.01 14.32
CA LEU A 300 -19.84 -1.64 13.98
C LEU A 300 -21.35 -1.38 14.07
N ALA A 301 -22.19 -2.36 13.75
CA ALA A 301 -23.65 -2.26 13.88
C ALA A 301 -24.14 -2.13 15.34
N GLN A 302 -23.27 -2.42 16.33
CA GLN A 302 -23.63 -2.33 17.75
C GLN A 302 -23.24 -0.98 18.40
N VAL A 303 -22.44 -0.15 17.73
CA VAL A 303 -22.00 1.16 18.26
C VAL A 303 -22.98 2.28 17.86
N GLU A 304 -23.74 2.10 16.77
CA GLU A 304 -24.72 3.09 16.27
C GLU A 304 -26.17 2.85 16.74
N ALA A 305 -26.45 1.75 17.45
CA ALA A 305 -27.74 1.57 18.10
C ALA A 305 -27.74 2.33 19.44
N PRO A 306 -28.54 3.40 19.62
CA PRO A 306 -28.72 3.97 20.94
C PRO A 306 -29.32 2.90 21.84
N ALA A 307 -28.72 2.70 23.01
CA ALA A 307 -29.30 1.91 24.09
C ALA A 307 -30.56 2.61 24.62
N SER A 308 -31.66 2.52 23.88
CA SER A 308 -33.01 2.74 24.40
C SER A 308 -33.68 1.37 24.39
N ASP A 309 -33.46 0.61 25.46
CA ASP A 309 -34.37 -0.43 25.97
C ASP A 309 -33.70 -1.10 27.19
N ALA A 310 -33.53 -0.32 28.26
CA ALA A 310 -33.21 -0.83 29.59
C ALA A 310 -33.73 0.09 30.69
N VAL A 311 -34.94 0.65 30.52
CA VAL A 311 -35.73 1.21 31.63
C VAL A 311 -37.22 1.00 31.32
N ALA A 312 -37.67 -0.26 31.26
CA ALA A 312 -39.09 -0.57 31.20
C ALA A 312 -39.39 -1.98 31.75
N GLU A 313 -38.85 -2.33 32.91
CA GLU A 313 -39.33 -3.51 33.64
C GLU A 313 -39.12 -3.37 35.16
N THR A 314 -39.69 -2.33 35.77
CA THR A 314 -39.93 -2.28 37.23
C THR A 314 -41.20 -1.50 37.63
N ALA A 315 -42.13 -1.24 36.72
CA ALA A 315 -43.38 -0.52 37.04
C ALA A 315 -44.61 -1.27 36.55
N ALA A 316 -44.84 -2.48 37.06
CA ALA A 316 -46.09 -3.20 36.85
C ALA A 316 -46.40 -4.24 37.95
N THR A 317 -46.13 -3.92 39.22
CA THR A 317 -46.75 -4.62 40.36
C THR A 317 -46.78 -3.68 41.57
N ASP A 318 -47.67 -2.68 41.55
CA ASP A 318 -48.29 -2.10 42.76
C ASP A 318 -49.29 -1.02 42.35
N ALA A 319 -50.50 -1.45 41.98
CA ALA A 319 -51.70 -0.62 41.96
C ALA A 319 -52.96 -1.49 41.77
N ALA A 320 -53.23 -2.37 42.73
CA ALA A 320 -54.58 -2.87 42.95
C ALA A 320 -54.80 -3.06 44.45
N ALA A 321 -55.80 -2.35 44.96
CA ALA A 321 -56.32 -2.35 46.32
C ALA A 321 -55.51 -1.56 47.36
N THR A 322 -55.88 -0.29 47.57
CA THR A 322 -56.61 0.11 48.78
C THR A 322 -57.03 1.56 48.67
N ASP A 323 -58.34 1.78 48.53
CA ASP A 323 -58.96 3.08 48.69
C ASP A 323 -60.11 2.88 49.70
N ALA A 324 -59.92 3.36 50.93
CA ALA A 324 -60.98 3.73 51.86
C ALA A 324 -60.37 4.35 53.15
N ALA A 325 -60.66 5.64 53.33
CA ALA A 325 -60.48 6.53 54.49
C ALA A 325 -59.45 7.64 54.18
N THR A 326 -59.74 8.93 54.23
CA THR A 326 -60.61 9.65 55.17
C THR A 326 -60.89 11.09 54.67
N THR A 327 -62.07 11.61 55.00
CA THR A 327 -62.45 13.02 55.31
C THR A 327 -62.45 14.14 54.26
N ASP A 328 -63.67 14.59 53.97
CA ASP A 328 -64.28 15.87 54.40
C ASP A 328 -63.78 17.24 53.86
N ALA A 329 -64.77 18.10 53.59
CA ALA A 329 -64.74 19.57 53.50
C ALA A 329 -63.90 20.25 52.37
N THR A 330 -64.51 20.69 51.25
CA THR A 330 -65.12 22.01 50.93
C THR A 330 -64.18 23.15 50.45
N ALA A 331 -64.68 23.86 49.41
CA ALA A 331 -64.36 25.22 48.90
C ALA A 331 -63.09 25.36 48.01
N ALA A 332 -63.22 25.62 46.70
CA ALA A 332 -63.42 26.94 46.04
C ALA A 332 -62.25 27.90 46.33
N GLU A 333 -61.49 28.42 45.36
CA GLU A 333 -61.88 29.47 44.39
C GLU A 333 -60.62 29.86 43.58
N ALA A 334 -60.75 30.26 42.29
CA ALA A 334 -59.98 31.34 41.63
C ALA A 334 -60.03 31.26 40.07
N THR A 335 -60.97 32.02 39.52
CA THR A 335 -60.94 32.77 38.25
C THR A 335 -59.92 33.93 38.36
N ASP A 336 -59.44 34.67 37.36
CA ASP A 336 -59.47 34.72 35.89
C ASP A 336 -58.59 35.95 35.48
N ALA A 337 -58.19 35.98 34.20
CA ALA A 337 -58.06 37.14 33.32
C ALA A 337 -56.85 38.10 33.31
N ALA A 338 -56.45 38.31 32.03
CA ALA A 338 -56.17 39.57 31.31
C ALA A 338 -54.69 39.87 30.99
N ALA A 339 -54.30 40.45 29.85
CA ALA A 339 -54.84 40.68 28.50
C ALA A 339 -53.69 41.36 27.70
N GLN A 340 -53.58 41.14 26.38
CA GLN A 340 -52.72 41.90 25.44
C GLN A 340 -53.46 43.16 24.94
N PRO A 341 -52.82 44.08 24.17
CA PRO A 341 -52.82 43.95 22.69
C PRO A 341 -51.64 44.57 21.87
N GLU A 342 -51.49 44.00 20.67
CA GLU A 342 -51.19 44.52 19.29
C GLU A 342 -50.39 45.81 18.98
N ALA A 343 -49.50 45.71 17.97
CA ALA A 343 -49.53 46.39 16.64
C ALA A 343 -48.20 46.11 15.88
N ALA A 344 -48.15 45.31 14.79
CA ALA A 344 -48.48 45.60 13.38
C ALA A 344 -47.47 46.51 12.64
N ALA A 345 -46.79 45.95 11.64
CA ALA A 345 -45.96 46.68 10.66
C ALA A 345 -46.30 46.24 9.23
N GLU A 346 -46.42 47.25 8.37
CA GLU A 346 -46.89 47.26 6.98
C GLU A 346 -46.07 46.43 5.99
N THR A 347 -46.81 46.01 4.97
CA THR A 347 -46.39 45.39 3.71
C THR A 347 -45.76 46.38 2.73
N LYS A 348 -44.76 45.91 2.00
CA LYS A 348 -44.62 46.15 0.56
C LYS A 348 -43.96 44.95 -0.12
#